data_AF-A0A497DUR8-F1
#
_entry.id   AF-A0A497DUR8-F1
#
_cell.length_a   1.000
_cell.length_b   1.000
_cell.length_c   1.000
_cell.angle_alpha   90.00
_cell.angle_beta   90.00
_cell.angle_gamma   90.00
#
_symmetry.space_group_name_H-M   'P 1'
#
loop_
_entity.id
_entity.type
_entity.pdbx_description
1 polymer ?
#
loop_
_entity_poly.entity_id
_entity_poly.type
_entity_poly.pdbx_seq_one_letter_code
_entity_poly.pdbx_strand_id
1 'polypeptide(L)'
;MTKHEFHQGQKPRWLKAQIPSHPNYFSVLRIVTQKKLHTICQSARCPNIGQCWAEKTATFLIMGDICTRNCLFCAVDKGKPQPLNPQEPENVAQAV
;
A
#
# COMPACT_ATOMS: atom_id res chain seq x y z
N MET A 1 -16.70 -18.57 -22.95
CA MET A 1 -15.56 -17.82 -22.41
C MET A 1 -15.48 -16.48 -23.13
N THR A 2 -16.34 -15.53 -22.78
CA THR A 2 -16.34 -14.19 -23.35
C THR A 2 -15.23 -13.39 -22.68
N LYS A 3 -14.16 -13.10 -23.43
CA LYS A 3 -13.15 -12.12 -23.03
C LYS A 3 -13.88 -10.78 -22.86
N HIS A 4 -14.14 -10.37 -21.62
CA HIS A 4 -14.45 -8.98 -21.35
C HIS A 4 -13.17 -8.19 -21.63
N GLU A 5 -13.07 -7.64 -22.83
CA GLU A 5 -12.07 -6.66 -23.19
C GLU A 5 -12.32 -5.42 -22.32
N PHE A 6 -11.67 -5.36 -21.16
CA PHE A 6 -11.55 -4.12 -20.42
C PHE A 6 -10.73 -3.17 -21.28
N HIS A 7 -11.40 -2.31 -22.05
CA HIS A 7 -10.79 -1.15 -22.66
C HIS A 7 -10.17 -0.31 -21.52
N GLN A 8 -8.87 -0.48 -21.29
CA GLN A 8 -8.11 0.47 -20.48
C GLN A 8 -7.94 1.75 -21.29
N GLY A 9 -9.02 2.52 -21.35
CA GLY A 9 -8.99 3.88 -21.87
C GLY A 9 -7.98 4.70 -21.10
N GLN A 10 -7.34 5.65 -21.79
CA GLN A 10 -6.41 6.56 -21.15
C GLN A 10 -7.11 7.28 -20.00
N LYS A 11 -6.47 7.32 -18.82
CA LYS A 11 -7.02 8.06 -17.68
C LYS A 11 -7.24 9.53 -18.07
N PRO A 12 -8.31 10.19 -17.59
CA PRO A 12 -8.54 11.60 -17.86
C PRO A 12 -7.34 12.47 -17.47
N ARG A 13 -7.13 13.59 -18.19
CA ARG A 13 -5.95 14.46 -17.97
C ARG A 13 -5.80 14.98 -16.54
N TRP A 14 -6.90 15.11 -15.79
CA TRP A 14 -6.94 15.57 -14.40
C TRP A 14 -6.58 14.49 -13.37
N LEU A 15 -6.64 13.20 -13.73
CA LEU A 15 -6.39 12.08 -12.82
C LEU A 15 -4.92 11.64 -12.89
N LYS A 16 -4.03 12.46 -12.31
CA LYS A 16 -2.59 12.21 -12.25
C LYS A 16 -2.10 12.20 -10.81
N ALA A 17 -1.28 11.21 -10.47
CA ALA A 17 -0.56 11.20 -9.20
C ALA A 17 0.73 12.03 -9.31
N GLN A 18 1.13 12.66 -8.22
CA GLN A 18 2.39 13.38 -8.13
C GLN A 18 3.52 12.42 -7.75
N ILE A 19 4.72 12.65 -8.31
CA ILE A 19 5.91 11.88 -7.95
C ILE A 19 6.36 12.33 -6.55
N PRO A 20 6.49 11.40 -5.57
CA PRO A 20 6.95 11.78 -4.23
C PRO A 20 8.37 12.35 -4.26
N SER A 21 8.53 13.54 -3.69
CA SER A 21 9.84 14.23 -3.59
C SER A 21 10.14 14.76 -2.18
N HIS A 22 9.14 14.81 -1.30
CA HIS A 22 9.28 15.39 0.03
C HIS A 22 10.14 14.49 0.96
N PRO A 23 11.08 15.04 1.77
CA PRO A 23 11.95 14.24 2.64
C PRO A 23 11.20 13.27 3.58
N ASN A 24 10.07 13.69 4.15
CA ASN A 24 9.24 12.85 5.02
C ASN A 24 8.75 11.56 4.34
N TYR A 25 8.52 11.57 3.02
CA TYR A 25 8.17 10.35 2.29
C TYR A 25 9.25 9.27 2.48
N PHE A 26 10.52 9.65 2.34
CA PHE A 26 11.65 8.73 2.52
C PHE A 26 11.82 8.31 3.99
N SER A 27 11.52 9.19 4.94
CA SER A 27 11.51 8.86 6.37
C SER A 27 10.48 7.78 6.69
N VAL A 28 9.23 7.95 6.22
CA VAL A 28 8.16 6.95 6.41
C VAL A 28 8.52 5.64 5.71
N LEU A 29 9.03 5.71 4.46
CA LEU A 29 9.49 4.53 3.72
C LEU A 29 10.55 3.75 4.51
N ARG A 30 11.51 4.45 5.11
CA ARG A 30 12.57 3.85 5.93
C ARG A 30 11.99 3.15 7.15
N ILE A 31 11.09 3.80 7.89
CA ILE A 31 10.45 3.21 9.09
C ILE A 31 9.71 1.93 8.72
N VAL A 32 8.84 1.98 7.71
CA VAL A 32 8.04 0.84 7.24
C VAL A 32 8.94 -0.33 6.84
N THR A 33 10.00 -0.05 6.07
CA THR A 33 10.95 -1.07 5.61
C THR A 33 11.75 -1.68 6.76
N GLN A 34 12.31 -0.86 7.65
CA GLN A 34 13.13 -1.32 8.77
C GLN A 34 12.34 -2.14 9.80
N LYS A 35 11.08 -1.78 10.02
CA LYS A 35 10.18 -2.49 10.93
C LYS A 35 9.47 -3.70 10.29
N LYS A 36 9.75 -3.99 9.01
CA LYS A 36 9.11 -5.07 8.24
C LYS A 36 7.58 -4.98 8.28
N LEU A 37 7.05 -3.77 8.11
CA LEU A 37 5.62 -3.49 8.12
C LEU A 37 5.11 -3.35 6.68
N HIS A 38 3.82 -3.63 6.49
CA HIS A 38 3.12 -3.35 5.25
C HIS A 38 2.17 -2.15 5.45
N THR A 39 1.93 -1.40 4.38
CA THR A 39 0.93 -0.33 4.38
C THR A 39 -0.05 -0.55 3.24
N ILE A 40 -1.31 -0.15 3.45
CA ILE A 40 -2.28 -0.13 2.35
C ILE A 40 -1.91 0.93 1.31
N CYS A 41 -1.17 1.97 1.71
CA CYS A 41 -0.64 3.00 0.82
C CYS A 41 0.18 2.38 -0.33
N GLN A 42 1.06 1.43 0.00
CA GLN A 42 1.87 0.69 -0.98
C GLN A 42 1.09 -0.45 -1.62
N SER A 43 0.51 -1.34 -0.81
CA SER A 43 -0.10 -2.60 -1.29
C SER A 43 -1.30 -2.37 -2.21
N ALA A 44 -2.06 -1.29 -2.00
CA ALA A 44 -3.17 -0.91 -2.88
C ALA A 44 -2.78 0.10 -3.98
N ARG A 45 -1.49 0.45 -4.09
CA ARG A 45 -0.97 1.42 -5.09
C ARG A 45 -1.68 2.77 -5.01
N CYS A 46 -1.85 3.30 -3.79
CA CYS A 46 -2.60 4.51 -3.54
C CYS A 46 -1.94 5.72 -4.23
N PRO A 47 -2.66 6.49 -5.06
CA PRO A 47 -2.09 7.65 -5.76
C PRO A 47 -1.69 8.79 -4.82
N ASN A 48 -2.18 8.78 -3.57
CA ASN A 48 -1.94 9.81 -2.57
C ASN A 48 -0.75 9.50 -1.64
N ILE A 49 -0.04 8.38 -1.84
CA ILE A 49 1.06 7.96 -0.96
C ILE A 49 2.11 9.07 -0.74
N GLY A 50 2.44 9.82 -1.80
CA GLY A 50 3.38 10.93 -1.72
C GLY A 50 2.92 12.04 -0.78
N GLN A 51 1.65 12.43 -0.86
CA GLN A 51 1.07 13.47 -0.01
C GLN A 51 0.91 12.99 1.44
N CYS A 52 0.25 11.84 1.65
CA CYS A 52 -0.02 11.36 3.01
C CYS A 52 1.28 11.13 3.78
N TRP A 53 2.31 10.54 3.16
CA TRP A 53 3.59 10.31 3.83
C TRP A 53 4.41 11.60 3.99
N ALA A 54 4.25 12.59 3.10
CA ALA A 54 4.82 13.92 3.31
C ALA A 54 4.28 14.56 4.60
N GLU A 55 3.00 14.34 4.89
CA GLU A 55 2.29 14.75 6.11
C GLU A 55 2.50 13.78 7.29
N LYS A 56 3.44 12.83 7.19
CA LYS A 56 3.72 11.80 8.21
C LYS A 56 2.49 10.94 8.59
N THR A 57 1.58 10.73 7.64
CA THR A 57 0.39 9.89 7.81
C THR A 57 0.50 8.64 6.96
N ALA A 58 0.34 7.47 7.58
CA ALA A 58 0.29 6.18 6.90
C ALA A 58 -0.80 5.30 7.52
N THR A 59 -1.34 4.39 6.71
CA THR A 59 -2.27 3.35 7.18
C THR A 59 -1.61 1.99 7.04
N PHE A 60 -1.33 1.37 8.18
CA PHE A 60 -0.73 0.04 8.23
C PHE A 60 -1.70 -1.02 7.71
N LEU A 61 -1.12 -2.03 7.05
CA LEU A 61 -1.81 -3.25 6.65
C LEU A 61 -1.19 -4.38 7.47
N ILE A 62 -1.95 -4.87 8.45
CA ILE A 62 -1.53 -5.95 9.35
C ILE A 62 -1.76 -7.32 8.71
N MET A 63 -1.13 -8.35 9.26
CA MET A 63 -1.21 -9.74 8.79
C MET A 63 -0.62 -9.95 7.37
N GLY A 64 0.31 -9.08 6.96
CA GLY A 64 0.99 -9.14 5.66
C GLY A 64 0.25 -8.45 4.51
N ASP A 65 0.76 -8.61 3.29
CA ASP A 65 0.28 -7.98 2.06
C ASP A 65 -0.49 -8.92 1.11
N ILE A 66 -0.76 -10.15 1.54
CA ILE A 66 -1.52 -11.14 0.77
C ILE A 66 -2.90 -11.33 1.40
N CYS A 67 -3.95 -11.06 0.64
CA CYS A 67 -5.34 -11.25 1.05
C CYS A 67 -5.89 -12.59 0.54
N THR A 68 -6.61 -13.32 1.40
CA THR A 68 -7.30 -14.57 1.02
C THR A 68 -8.61 -14.33 0.25
N ARG A 69 -9.13 -13.09 0.28
CA ARG A 69 -10.35 -12.69 -0.44
C ARG A 69 -10.00 -12.04 -1.78
N ASN A 70 -10.89 -12.17 -2.76
CA ASN A 70 -10.67 -11.65 -4.12
C ASN A 70 -11.65 -10.52 -4.50
N CYS A 71 -11.67 -9.43 -3.72
CA CYS A 71 -12.49 -8.26 -4.05
C CYS A 71 -12.05 -7.67 -5.40
N LEU A 72 -12.97 -7.56 -6.37
CA LEU A 72 -12.66 -7.22 -7.77
C LEU A 72 -11.97 -5.86 -7.98
N PHE A 73 -12.14 -4.92 -7.03
CA PHE A 73 -11.53 -3.59 -7.11
C PHE A 73 -10.19 -3.48 -6.39
N CYS A 74 -9.83 -4.46 -5.55
CA CYS A 74 -8.74 -4.33 -4.58
C CYS A 74 -7.42 -4.82 -5.15
N ALA A 75 -6.44 -3.92 -5.24
CA ALA A 75 -5.12 -4.18 -5.82
C ALA A 75 -4.13 -4.94 -4.91
N VAL A 76 -4.46 -5.19 -3.64
CA VAL A 76 -3.64 -6.01 -2.73
C VAL A 76 -3.46 -7.40 -3.31
N ASP A 77 -2.28 -8.02 -3.17
CA ASP A 77 -2.01 -9.33 -3.73
C ASP A 77 -2.93 -10.41 -3.14
N LYS A 78 -3.23 -11.43 -3.95
CA LYS A 78 -4.22 -12.48 -3.63
C LYS A 78 -3.52 -13.82 -3.51
N GLY A 79 -3.84 -14.58 -2.47
CA GLY A 79 -3.28 -15.93 -2.32
C GLY A 79 -3.22 -16.42 -0.88
N LYS A 80 -2.28 -17.34 -0.63
CA LYS A 80 -2.00 -17.88 0.70
C LYS A 80 -1.03 -16.94 1.44
N PRO A 81 -1.39 -16.38 2.60
CA PRO A 81 -0.50 -15.54 3.38
C PRO A 81 0.69 -16.29 3.97
N GLN A 82 1.72 -15.53 4.37
CA GLN A 82 2.80 -16.01 5.22
C GLN A 82 2.30 -16.27 6.66
N PRO A 83 3.05 -17.01 7.48
CA PRO A 83 2.76 -17.13 8.91
C PRO A 83 2.69 -15.76 9.58
N LEU A 84 1.81 -15.62 10.58
CA LEU A 84 1.68 -14.38 11.34
C LEU A 84 3.00 -14.07 12.07
N ASN A 85 3.39 -12.80 12.02
CA ASN A 85 4.55 -12.29 12.75
C ASN A 85 4.11 -11.86 14.17
N PRO A 86 4.52 -12.56 15.25
CA PRO A 86 4.12 -12.20 16.61
C PRO A 86 4.63 -10.83 17.06
N GLN A 87 5.70 -10.33 16.43
CA GLN A 87 6.26 -9.01 16.71
C GLN A 87 5.58 -7.87 15.92
N GLU A 88 4.63 -8.16 15.02
CA GLU A 88 3.94 -7.13 14.22
C GLU A 88 3.27 -6.05 15.09
N PRO A 89 2.53 -6.36 16.18
CA PRO A 89 1.91 -5.32 17.02
C PRO A 89 2.94 -4.37 17.64
N GLU A 90 4.04 -4.92 18.16
CA GLU A 90 5.12 -4.13 18.76
C GLU A 90 5.84 -3.26 17.71
N ASN A 91 6.09 -3.83 16.52
CA ASN A 91 6.70 -3.08 15.42
C ASN A 91 5.83 -1.91 14.95
N VAL A 92 4.49 -2.08 14.92
CA VAL A 92 3.55 -0.99 14.63
C VAL A 92 3.60 0.07 15.74
N ALA A 93 3.59 -0.33 17.01
CA ALA A 93 3.68 0.60 18.14
C ALA A 93 5.00 1.41 18.15
N GLN A 94 6.11 0.82 17.71
CA GLN A 94 7.40 1.50 17.59
C GLN A 94 7.56 2.33 16.30
N ALA A 95 6.54 2.37 15.43
CA ALA A 95 6.54 3.13 14.19
C ALA A 95 5.89 4.51 14.33
N VAL A 96 5.34 4.83 15.52
CA VAL A 96 4.72 6.11 15.86
C VAL A 96 5.59 6.98 16.76
#